data_AF-A0A538NVT1-F1
#
_entry.id   AF-A0A538NVT1-F1
#
_cell.length_a   1.000
_cell.length_b   1.000
_cell.length_c   1.000
_cell.angle_alpha   90.00
_cell.angle_beta   90.00
_cell.angle_gamma   90.00
#
_symmetry.space_group_name_H-M   'P 1'
#
loop_
_entity.id
_entity.type
_entity.pdbx_description
1 polymer ?
#
loop_
_entity_poly.entity_id
_entity_poly.type
_entity_poly.pdbx_seq_one_letter_code
_entity_poly.pdbx_strand_id
1 'polypeptide(L)' 'MRRLPTERSTTIELVVPKDDAKLRLDRVLAKQLPEYSRSRLQQLILAGFVRVN' A
#
# COMPACT_ATOMS: atom_id res chain seq x y z
N MET A 1 -6.47 12.41 -29.17
CA MET A 1 -6.32 11.58 -27.94
C MET A 1 -5.34 12.29 -27.02
N ARG A 2 -5.79 12.75 -25.84
CA ARG A 2 -4.94 13.51 -24.90
C ARG A 2 -3.95 12.56 -24.24
N ARG A 3 -2.64 12.74 -24.45
CA ARG A 3 -1.62 12.11 -23.59
C ARG A 3 -1.83 12.66 -22.19
N LEU A 4 -2.31 11.81 -21.28
CA LEU A 4 -2.22 12.08 -19.84
C LEU A 4 -0.73 12.09 -19.47
N PRO A 5 -0.29 13.02 -18.60
CA PRO A 5 1.10 13.02 -18.14
C PRO A 5 1.40 11.64 -17.55
N THR A 6 2.57 11.07 -17.86
CA THR A 6 3.05 9.83 -17.25
C THR A 6 2.96 9.98 -15.74
N GLU A 7 1.90 9.43 -15.15
CA GLU A 7 1.70 9.40 -13.72
C GLU A 7 2.91 8.67 -13.15
N ARG A 8 3.67 9.33 -12.27
CA ARG A 8 4.77 8.69 -11.55
C ARG A 8 4.14 7.68 -10.59
N SER A 9 3.85 6.48 -11.08
CA SER A 9 3.34 5.37 -10.31
C SER A 9 4.49 4.78 -9.50
N THR A 10 4.60 5.19 -8.24
CA THR A 10 5.57 4.61 -7.31
C THR A 10 5.04 3.27 -6.81
N THR A 11 5.76 2.20 -7.14
CA THR A 11 5.50 0.86 -6.57
C THR A 11 6.40 0.68 -5.37
N ILE A 12 5.83 0.22 -4.25
CA ILE A 12 6.55 -0.03 -3.01
C ILE A 12 6.46 -1.51 -2.70
N GLU A 13 7.61 -2.19 -2.64
CA GLU A 13 7.70 -3.60 -2.27
C GLU A 13 8.13 -3.71 -0.81
N LEU A 14 7.42 -4.55 -0.06
CA LEU A 14 7.64 -4.73 1.37
C LEU A 14 7.62 -6.21 1.70
N VAL A 15 8.54 -6.64 2.56
CA VAL A 15 8.52 -7.98 3.16
C VAL A 15 7.97 -7.84 4.57
N VAL A 16 6.83 -8.47 4.84
CA VAL A 16 6.22 -8.43 6.17
C VAL A 16 7.01 -9.35 7.11
N PRO A 17 7.56 -8.85 8.23
CA PRO A 17 8.24 -9.70 9.19
C PRO A 17 7.28 -10.72 9.79
N LYS A 18 7.78 -11.92 10.13
CA LYS A 18 6.94 -13.03 10.63
C LYS A 18 6.16 -12.66 11.89
N ASP A 19 6.67 -11.75 12.71
CA ASP A 19 5.99 -11.27 13.93
C ASP A 19 4.73 -10.45 13.64
N ASP A 20 4.65 -9.85 12.44
CA ASP A 20 3.48 -9.13 11.95
C ASP A 20 2.57 -10.03 11.07
N ALA A 21 2.87 -11.33 10.97
CA ALA A 21 2.00 -12.28 10.28
C ALA A 21 0.64 -12.38 10.98
N LYS A 22 -0.42 -12.58 10.20
CA LYS A 22 -1.83 -12.61 10.65
C LYS A 22 -2.39 -11.29 11.19
N LEU A 23 -1.61 -10.20 11.20
CA LEU A 23 -2.16 -8.87 11.43
C LEU A 23 -2.95 -8.39 10.21
N ARG A 24 -3.87 -7.46 10.46
CA ARG A 24 -4.59 -6.77 9.40
C ARG A 24 -3.61 -6.03 8.48
N LEU A 25 -3.78 -6.19 7.18
CA LEU A 25 -2.94 -5.59 6.15
C LEU A 25 -2.78 -4.07 6.33
N ASP A 26 -3.87 -3.34 6.62
CA ASP A 26 -3.81 -1.89 6.84
C ASP A 26 -2.96 -1.50 8.05
N ARG A 27 -2.92 -2.33 9.09
CA ARG A 27 -2.10 -2.10 10.28
C ARG A 27 -0.62 -2.36 10.01
N VAL A 28 -0.32 -3.41 9.25
CA VAL A 28 1.06 -3.72 8.83
C VAL A 28 1.60 -2.62 7.94
N LEU A 29 0.84 -2.21 6.92
CA LEU A 29 1.24 -1.13 6.02
C LEU A 29 1.43 0.19 6.77
N ALA A 30 0.60 0.52 7.76
CA ALA A 30 0.77 1.74 8.53
C ALA A 30 2.04 1.76 9.40
N LYS A 31 2.51 0.58 9.86
CA LYS A 31 3.79 0.46 10.55
C LYS A 31 4.97 0.63 9.59
N GLN A 32 4.89 0.01 8.42
CA GLN A 32 5.97 -0.02 7.43
C GLN A 32 6.04 1.27 6.60
N LEU A 33 4.92 1.96 6.41
CA LEU A 33 4.76 3.16 5.60
C LEU A 33 4.15 4.31 6.44
N PRO A 34 4.89 4.84 7.43
CA PRO A 34 4.38 5.88 8.33
C PRO A 34 4.06 7.21 7.62
N GLU A 35 4.58 7.40 6.41
CA GLU A 35 4.30 8.55 5.54
C GLU A 35 2.86 8.58 5.02
N TYR A 36 2.17 7.44 5.04
CA TYR A 36 0.79 7.32 4.59
C TYR A 36 -0.15 7.16 5.78
N SER A 37 -1.23 7.94 5.77
CA SER A 37 -2.29 7.78 6.76
C SER A 37 -2.97 6.42 6.61
N ARG A 38 -3.51 5.89 7.72
CA ARG A 38 -4.28 4.63 7.71
C ARG A 38 -5.48 4.67 6.76
N SER A 39 -6.19 5.80 6.70
CA SER A 39 -7.34 5.96 5.79
C SER A 39 -6.91 5.93 4.33
N ARG A 40 -5.75 6.52 3.99
CA ARG A 40 -5.19 6.45 2.63
C ARG A 40 -4.82 5.02 2.25
N LEU A 41 -4.17 4.30 3.15
CA LEU A 41 -3.83 2.88 2.94
C LEU A 41 -5.08 2.02 2.77
N GLN A 42 -6.13 2.25 3.55
CA GLN A 42 -7.43 1.57 3.39
C GLN A 42 -8.05 1.84 2.02
N GLN A 43 -8.03 3.09 1.54
CA GLN A 43 -8.52 3.42 0.20
C GLN A 43 -7.72 2.69 -0.89
N LEU A 44 -6.39 2.60 -0.76
CA LEU A 44 -5.54 1.89 -1.72
C LEU A 44 -5.82 0.39 -1.74
N ILE A 45 -6.03 -0.22 -0.57
CA ILE A 45 -6.44 -1.62 -0.45
C ILE A 45 -7.79 -1.84 -1.13
N LEU A 46 -8.80 -1.02 -0.80
CA LEU A 46 -10.15 -1.14 -1.36
C LEU A 46 -10.19 -0.90 -2.87
N ALA A 47 -9.34 -0.02 -3.39
CA ALA A 47 -9.20 0.26 -4.81
C ALA A 47 -8.32 -0.77 -5.55
N GLY A 48 -7.81 -1.80 -4.87
CA GLY A 48 -7.06 -2.89 -5.50
C GLY A 48 -5.61 -2.55 -5.85
N PHE A 49 -5.06 -1.47 -5.31
CA PHE A 49 -3.65 -1.07 -5.54
C PHE A 49 -2.65 -1.84 -4.67
N VAL A 50 -3.11 -2.71 -3.78
CA VAL A 50 -2.26 -3.54 -2.92
C VAL A 50 -2.37 -5.00 -3.34
N ARG A 51 -1.24 -5.64 -3.62
CA ARG A 51 -1.12 -7.07 -3.93
C ARG A 51 -0.36 -7.75 -2.81
N VAL A 52 -0.83 -8.93 -2.41
CA VAL A 52 -0.21 -9.78 -1.38
C VAL A 52 0.05 -11.14 -2.02
N ASN A 53 1.24 -11.70 -1.78
CA ASN A 53 1.67 -13.01 -2.27
C ASN A 53 1.61 -14.06 -1.16
#